data_AF-A0A5J4U183-F1
#
_entry.id   AF-A0A5J4U183-F1
#
_cell.length_a   1.000
_cell.length_b   1.000
_cell.length_c   1.000
_cell.angle_alpha   90.00
_cell.angle_beta   90.00
_cell.angle_gamma   90.00
#
_symmetry.space_group_name_H-M   'P 1'
#
loop_
_entity.id
_entity.type
_entity.pdbx_description
1 polymer ?
#
loop_
_entity_poly.entity_id
_entity_poly.type
_entity_poly.pdbx_seq_one_letter_code
_entity_poly.pdbx_strand_id
1 'polypeptide(L)'
;MKDKDKQQLKEQVNEQEQEKDISKQIEKQKEIDKKKDVDKYNQKEKEKEQKKDKEKELEKEKTIEQKKDKEKELVREQKQKQEKEQRKEQGTEKQEKEQKKEKDIDKGKEKEQQKEQQKEQKKELKQKQEKEQRKEQKKELVKEQKKEFEKEKEQEKEQDKHQVEEKEKDKKKEKKKDDINHHKKNKHCNTLSQDAIHQMLATRHMKTRSTVFQSTNLQESFFELTSGAYTDRGEDSFRQFTNPGALTDRNEDSFYLNRNSDTPTFQAFTLRKSYSCEDIQPFNCIDQYLVRLYQLEIQLDQFKEAGFQTVASFELLNELKDMLAQSKKSKRTEDLKMLQLRVCSILNTLLIENPQSVNAVIKTGIIDEVLSIINLILLSQVQISHLLPLHKFFEICSSQQKLLFIDKGIIPTMRRLLDSLDELCVKIAVGIIKRIIHACQELSSLGVQIDIKKIIESDGTLDKLVTVLLNDEYQDQEVNQNASLAIGLTFKAAPLPKEFRNEVILTI
;
A
#
# COMPACT_ATOMS: atom_id res chain seq x y z
N MET A 1 -54.08 78.74 51.34
CA MET A 1 -54.52 77.41 51.80
C MET A 1 -55.45 76.69 50.81
N LYS A 2 -56.28 77.39 50.00
CA LYS A 2 -57.25 76.74 49.09
C LYS A 2 -56.67 76.14 47.79
N ASP A 3 -55.46 76.50 47.37
CA ASP A 3 -54.88 75.99 46.11
C ASP A 3 -54.14 74.65 46.24
N LYS A 4 -53.63 74.32 47.42
CA LYS A 4 -52.96 73.02 47.67
C LYS A 4 -53.95 71.85 47.65
N ASP A 5 -55.11 72.02 48.27
CA ASP A 5 -56.15 70.98 48.32
C ASP A 5 -56.73 70.68 46.93
N LYS A 6 -56.80 71.70 46.07
CA LYS A 6 -57.26 71.56 44.68
C LYS A 6 -56.22 70.85 43.79
N GLN A 7 -54.93 71.00 44.10
CA GLN A 7 -53.86 70.29 43.41
C GLN A 7 -53.80 68.81 43.83
N GLN A 8 -53.96 68.53 45.12
CA GLN A 8 -54.06 67.16 45.65
C GLN A 8 -55.26 66.40 45.09
N LEU A 9 -56.43 67.04 44.96
CA LEU A 9 -57.60 66.39 44.36
C LEU A 9 -57.39 66.06 42.87
N LYS A 10 -56.67 66.92 42.13
CA LYS A 10 -56.34 66.66 40.71
C LYS A 10 -55.36 65.52 40.55
N GLU A 11 -54.37 65.40 41.44
CA GLU A 11 -53.44 64.27 41.46
C GLU A 11 -54.16 62.96 41.77
N GLN A 12 -55.05 62.93 42.77
CA GLN A 12 -55.83 61.73 43.09
C GLN A 12 -56.77 61.29 41.97
N VAL A 13 -57.41 62.23 41.27
CA VAL A 13 -58.26 61.89 40.11
C VAL A 13 -57.42 61.33 38.96
N ASN A 14 -56.23 61.89 38.72
CA ASN A 14 -55.33 61.41 37.68
C ASN A 14 -54.75 60.01 38.01
N GLU A 15 -54.41 59.75 39.28
CA GLU A 15 -54.00 58.41 39.73
C GLU A 15 -55.12 57.38 39.56
N GLN A 16 -56.36 57.72 39.94
CA GLN A 16 -57.51 56.83 39.74
C GLN A 16 -57.82 56.55 38.26
N GLU A 17 -57.56 57.52 37.38
CA GLU A 17 -57.74 57.34 35.94
C GLU A 17 -56.63 56.44 35.34
N GLN A 18 -55.38 56.61 35.80
CA GLN A 18 -54.26 55.73 35.45
C GLN A 18 -54.47 54.29 35.94
N GLU A 19 -54.95 54.09 37.15
CA GLU A 19 -55.24 52.74 37.68
C GLU A 19 -56.33 52.02 36.87
N LYS A 20 -57.36 52.75 36.41
CA LYS A 20 -58.41 52.19 35.54
C LYS A 20 -57.87 51.77 34.18
N ASP A 21 -56.96 52.56 33.59
CA ASP A 21 -56.34 52.22 32.31
C ASP A 21 -55.38 51.03 32.43
N ILE A 22 -54.61 50.95 33.52
CA ILE A 22 -53.75 49.79 33.82
C ILE A 22 -54.61 48.53 34.01
N SER A 23 -55.73 48.63 34.74
CA SER A 23 -56.63 47.50 34.96
C SER A 23 -57.22 46.96 33.64
N LYS A 24 -57.66 47.84 32.73
CA LYS A 24 -58.12 47.46 31.39
C LYS A 24 -57.02 46.80 30.54
N GLN A 25 -55.78 47.29 30.63
CA GLN A 25 -54.65 46.68 29.91
C GLN A 25 -54.33 45.27 30.42
N ILE A 26 -54.38 45.05 31.74
CA ILE A 26 -54.19 43.73 32.35
C ILE A 26 -55.28 42.76 31.91
N GLU A 27 -56.53 43.19 31.88
CA GLU A 27 -57.66 42.36 31.45
C GLU A 27 -57.54 41.96 29.97
N LYS A 28 -57.21 42.92 29.10
CA LYS A 28 -56.93 42.65 27.68
C LYS A 28 -55.75 41.70 27.48
N GLN A 29 -54.69 41.82 28.28
CA GLN A 29 -53.54 40.92 28.21
C GLN A 29 -53.91 39.49 28.62
N LYS A 30 -54.74 39.31 29.66
CA LYS A 30 -55.25 38.00 30.08
C LYS A 30 -56.09 37.33 28.99
N GLU A 31 -56.87 38.07 28.22
CA GLU A 31 -57.61 37.51 27.07
C GLU A 31 -56.69 37.07 25.93
N ILE A 32 -55.64 37.84 25.64
CA ILE A 32 -54.63 37.48 24.63
C ILE A 32 -53.91 36.19 25.02
N ASP A 33 -53.52 36.05 26.29
CA ASP A 33 -52.79 34.88 26.75
C ASP A 33 -53.68 33.63 26.75
N LYS A 34 -54.96 33.74 27.15
CA LYS A 34 -55.95 32.66 26.99
C LYS A 34 -56.11 32.23 25.52
N LYS A 35 -56.13 33.18 24.58
CA LYS A 35 -56.26 32.87 23.16
C LYS A 35 -55.04 32.13 22.61
N LYS A 36 -53.83 32.53 23.03
CA LYS A 36 -52.58 31.85 22.65
C LYS A 36 -52.53 30.40 23.15
N ASP A 37 -53.03 30.14 24.35
CA ASP A 37 -53.06 28.78 24.91
C ASP A 37 -54.02 27.86 24.12
N VAL A 38 -55.18 28.40 23.70
CA VAL A 38 -56.14 27.67 22.84
C VAL A 38 -55.56 27.38 21.46
N ASP A 39 -54.91 28.37 20.83
CA ASP A 39 -54.28 28.19 19.51
C ASP A 39 -53.13 27.17 19.56
N LYS A 40 -52.32 27.19 20.63
CA LYS A 40 -51.25 26.21 20.86
C LYS A 40 -51.78 24.80 21.08
N TYR A 41 -52.90 24.65 21.78
CA TYR A 41 -53.55 23.35 21.96
C TYR A 41 -54.07 22.79 20.63
N ASN A 42 -54.75 23.63 19.84
CA ASN A 42 -55.30 23.24 18.53
C ASN A 42 -54.20 22.89 17.52
N GLN A 43 -53.05 23.58 17.55
CA GLN A 43 -51.90 23.24 16.71
C GLN A 43 -51.31 21.88 17.08
N LYS A 44 -51.22 21.56 18.37
CA LYS A 44 -50.71 20.27 18.85
C LYS A 44 -51.63 19.09 18.50
N GLU A 45 -52.95 19.30 18.51
CA GLU A 45 -53.94 18.33 18.01
C GLU A 45 -53.75 18.06 16.51
N LYS A 46 -53.63 19.10 15.68
CA LYS A 46 -53.40 18.94 14.22
C LYS A 46 -52.09 18.20 13.92
N GLU A 47 -51.02 18.46 14.66
CA GLU A 47 -49.75 17.75 14.50
C GLU A 47 -49.85 16.27 14.88
N LYS A 48 -50.66 15.92 15.89
CA LYS A 48 -50.92 14.51 16.26
C LYS A 48 -51.69 13.78 15.17
N GLU A 49 -52.69 14.44 14.57
CA GLU A 49 -53.48 13.86 13.48
C GLU A 49 -52.63 13.61 12.23
N GLN A 50 -51.80 14.59 11.83
CA GLN A 50 -50.86 14.43 10.71
C GLN A 50 -49.82 13.33 10.94
N LYS A 51 -49.33 13.16 12.18
CA LYS A 51 -48.42 12.05 12.52
C LYS A 51 -49.10 10.69 12.37
N LYS A 52 -50.36 10.58 12.80
CA LYS A 52 -51.15 9.34 12.71
C LYS A 52 -51.42 8.95 11.26
N ASP A 53 -51.64 9.91 10.38
CA ASP A 53 -51.84 9.64 8.94
C ASP A 53 -50.54 9.23 8.24
N LYS A 54 -49.41 9.87 8.56
CA LYS A 54 -48.08 9.46 8.05
C LYS A 54 -47.67 8.07 8.50
N GLU A 55 -47.98 7.70 9.75
CA GLU A 55 -47.68 6.37 10.27
C GLU A 55 -48.47 5.27 9.53
N LYS A 56 -49.76 5.52 9.24
CA LYS A 56 -50.58 4.62 8.42
C LYS A 56 -50.08 4.50 6.98
N GLU A 57 -49.55 5.57 6.40
CA GLU A 57 -48.97 5.55 5.06
C GLU A 57 -47.69 4.72 5.01
N LEU A 58 -46.80 4.89 5.99
CA LEU A 58 -45.57 4.11 6.13
C LEU A 58 -45.86 2.61 6.35
N GLU A 59 -46.91 2.27 7.09
CA GLU A 59 -47.31 0.88 7.32
C GLU A 59 -47.86 0.21 6.04
N LYS A 60 -48.57 0.98 5.20
CA LYS A 60 -49.00 0.54 3.87
C LYS A 60 -47.81 0.31 2.94
N GLU A 61 -46.81 1.20 2.92
CA GLU A 61 -45.60 1.04 2.10
C GLU A 61 -44.81 -0.21 2.49
N LYS A 62 -44.59 -0.45 3.80
CA LYS A 62 -43.94 -1.66 4.30
C LYS A 62 -44.67 -2.94 3.86
N THR A 63 -46.00 -2.91 3.86
CA THR A 63 -46.82 -4.06 3.42
C THR A 63 -46.68 -4.31 1.91
N ILE A 64 -46.57 -3.25 1.10
CA ILE A 64 -46.36 -3.36 -0.35
C ILE A 64 -44.96 -3.91 -0.65
N GLU A 65 -43.93 -3.45 0.07
CA GLU A 65 -42.56 -3.90 -0.12
C GLU A 65 -42.39 -5.38 0.24
N GLN A 66 -42.95 -5.81 1.38
CA GLN A 66 -42.97 -7.24 1.76
C GLN A 66 -43.68 -8.14 0.73
N LYS A 67 -44.74 -7.65 0.07
CA LYS A 67 -45.40 -8.40 -1.01
C LYS A 67 -44.51 -8.52 -2.25
N LYS A 68 -43.80 -7.46 -2.64
CA LYS A 68 -42.88 -7.48 -3.78
C LYS A 68 -41.71 -8.43 -3.55
N ASP A 69 -41.19 -8.52 -2.34
CA ASP A 69 -40.07 -9.42 -2.05
C ASP A 69 -40.49 -10.89 -2.02
N LYS A 70 -41.67 -11.20 -1.48
CA LYS A 70 -42.26 -12.55 -1.58
C LYS A 70 -42.52 -12.97 -3.03
N GLU A 71 -42.96 -12.06 -3.88
CA GLU A 71 -43.17 -12.31 -5.30
C GLU A 71 -41.85 -12.61 -6.03
N LYS A 72 -40.79 -11.83 -5.76
CA LYS A 72 -39.45 -12.08 -6.32
C LYS A 72 -38.88 -13.43 -5.88
N GLU A 73 -39.13 -13.85 -4.64
CA GLU A 73 -38.69 -15.14 -4.12
C GLU A 73 -39.39 -16.31 -4.85
N LEU A 74 -40.71 -16.22 -5.03
CA LEU A 74 -41.49 -17.19 -5.83
C LEU A 74 -40.98 -17.30 -7.27
N VAL A 75 -40.63 -16.18 -7.91
CA VAL A 75 -40.07 -16.17 -9.27
C VAL A 75 -38.69 -16.85 -9.30
N ARG A 76 -37.84 -16.62 -8.29
CA ARG A 76 -36.53 -17.29 -8.18
C ARG A 76 -36.67 -18.80 -8.01
N GLU A 77 -37.61 -19.25 -7.17
CA GLU A 77 -37.88 -20.67 -6.98
C GLU A 77 -38.40 -21.36 -8.25
N GLN A 78 -39.32 -20.71 -8.99
CA GLN A 78 -39.82 -21.23 -10.26
C GLN A 78 -38.70 -21.35 -11.30
N LYS A 79 -37.83 -20.34 -11.39
CA LYS A 79 -36.67 -20.37 -12.31
C LYS A 79 -35.71 -21.51 -11.96
N GLN A 80 -35.42 -21.73 -10.67
CA GLN A 80 -34.57 -22.84 -10.24
C GLN A 80 -35.19 -24.22 -10.53
N LYS A 81 -36.52 -24.35 -10.45
CA LYS A 81 -37.22 -25.59 -10.82
C LYS A 81 -37.12 -25.87 -12.32
N GLN A 82 -37.34 -24.85 -13.16
CA GLN A 82 -37.18 -24.96 -14.62
C GLN A 82 -35.75 -25.30 -15.03
N GLU A 83 -34.73 -24.66 -14.42
CA GLU A 83 -33.32 -24.98 -14.69
C GLU A 83 -32.95 -26.41 -14.27
N LYS A 84 -33.53 -26.92 -13.18
CA LYS A 84 -33.33 -28.32 -12.75
C LYS A 84 -33.99 -29.32 -13.71
N GLU A 85 -35.15 -29.00 -14.28
CA GLU A 85 -35.80 -29.83 -15.32
C GLU A 85 -34.97 -29.85 -16.61
N GLN A 86 -34.54 -28.68 -17.11
CA GLN A 86 -33.70 -28.59 -18.30
C GLN A 86 -32.38 -29.37 -18.16
N ARG A 87 -31.77 -29.37 -16.96
CA ARG A 87 -30.57 -30.17 -16.69
C ARG A 87 -30.83 -31.68 -16.70
N LYS A 88 -32.03 -32.14 -16.33
CA LYS A 88 -32.39 -33.57 -16.39
C LYS A 88 -32.63 -34.05 -17.82
N GLU A 89 -33.23 -33.20 -18.66
CA GLU A 89 -33.43 -33.49 -20.09
C GLU A 89 -32.09 -33.48 -20.86
N GLN A 90 -31.19 -32.53 -20.55
CA GLN A 90 -29.86 -32.51 -21.18
C GLN A 90 -28.93 -33.63 -20.67
N GLY A 91 -29.11 -34.10 -19.44
CA GLY A 91 -28.30 -35.20 -18.88
C GLY A 91 -28.57 -36.55 -19.53
N THR A 92 -29.81 -36.81 -19.94
CA THR A 92 -30.21 -38.07 -20.60
C THR A 92 -29.74 -38.13 -22.05
N GLU A 93 -29.78 -37.01 -22.78
CA GLU A 93 -29.25 -36.95 -24.15
C GLU A 93 -27.70 -36.99 -24.22
N LYS A 94 -27.03 -36.55 -23.15
CA LYS A 94 -25.56 -36.52 -23.05
C LYS A 94 -24.98 -37.87 -22.61
N GLN A 95 -25.67 -38.64 -21.76
CA GLN A 95 -25.25 -40.01 -21.40
C GLN A 95 -25.30 -40.99 -22.57
N GLU A 96 -26.27 -40.87 -23.50
CA GLU A 96 -26.30 -41.72 -24.71
C GLU A 96 -25.20 -41.34 -25.72
N LYS A 97 -24.79 -40.07 -25.78
CA LYS A 97 -23.66 -39.60 -26.61
C LYS A 97 -22.29 -39.91 -25.98
N GLU A 98 -22.19 -39.92 -24.66
CA GLU A 98 -20.94 -40.24 -23.93
C GLU A 98 -20.63 -41.74 -23.95
N GLN A 99 -21.61 -42.64 -23.82
CA GLN A 99 -21.36 -44.09 -23.95
C GLN A 99 -20.88 -44.51 -25.36
N LYS A 100 -21.20 -43.74 -26.40
CA LYS A 100 -20.65 -43.93 -27.75
C LYS A 100 -19.25 -43.31 -27.95
N LYS A 101 -18.90 -42.24 -27.23
CA LYS A 101 -17.57 -41.60 -27.30
C LYS A 101 -16.53 -42.24 -26.37
N GLU A 102 -16.95 -42.84 -25.27
CA GLU A 102 -16.04 -43.45 -24.29
C GLU A 102 -15.29 -44.67 -24.87
N LYS A 103 -15.91 -45.41 -25.81
CA LYS A 103 -15.25 -46.50 -26.56
C LYS A 103 -14.20 -46.01 -27.59
N ASP A 104 -14.28 -44.76 -28.03
CA ASP A 104 -13.32 -44.18 -28.98
C ASP A 104 -12.22 -43.36 -28.30
N ILE A 105 -12.46 -42.84 -27.08
CA ILE A 105 -11.50 -42.02 -26.33
C ILE A 105 -10.45 -42.88 -25.61
N ASP A 106 -10.77 -44.09 -25.15
CA ASP A 106 -9.80 -44.96 -24.47
C ASP A 106 -8.65 -45.40 -25.40
N LYS A 107 -8.91 -45.58 -26.70
CA LYS A 107 -7.85 -45.85 -27.69
C LYS A 107 -7.00 -44.61 -28.03
N GLY A 108 -7.52 -43.41 -27.78
CA GLY A 108 -6.80 -42.14 -28.01
C GLY A 108 -5.88 -41.78 -26.86
N LYS A 109 -6.36 -41.91 -25.62
CA LYS A 109 -5.59 -41.59 -24.41
C LYS A 109 -4.38 -42.51 -24.22
N GLU A 110 -4.50 -43.79 -24.56
CA GLU A 110 -3.37 -44.74 -24.48
C GLU A 110 -2.23 -44.39 -25.47
N LYS A 111 -2.59 -43.89 -26.67
CA LYS A 111 -1.61 -43.38 -27.66
C LYS A 111 -0.96 -42.06 -27.25
N GLU A 112 -1.72 -41.18 -26.61
CA GLU A 112 -1.20 -39.88 -26.14
C GLU A 112 -0.25 -40.06 -24.95
N GLN A 113 -0.59 -40.95 -24.02
CA GLN A 113 0.25 -41.27 -22.86
C GLN A 113 1.56 -41.98 -23.27
N GLN A 114 1.51 -42.87 -24.27
CA GLN A 114 2.73 -43.44 -24.85
C GLN A 114 3.60 -42.40 -25.57
N LYS A 115 2.99 -41.41 -26.23
CA LYS A 115 3.72 -40.32 -26.91
C LYS A 115 4.38 -39.37 -25.92
N GLU A 116 3.73 -39.13 -24.78
CA GLU A 116 4.27 -38.29 -23.70
C GLU A 116 5.45 -38.98 -23.00
N GLN A 117 5.33 -40.27 -22.68
CA GLN A 117 6.44 -41.07 -22.13
C GLN A 117 7.65 -41.12 -23.08
N GLN A 118 7.43 -41.27 -24.40
CA GLN A 118 8.52 -41.21 -25.38
C GLN A 118 9.17 -39.83 -25.48
N LYS A 119 8.40 -38.75 -25.28
CA LYS A 119 8.93 -37.37 -25.27
C LYS A 119 9.77 -37.11 -24.04
N GLU A 120 9.36 -37.65 -22.89
CA GLU A 120 10.09 -37.54 -21.63
C GLU A 120 11.42 -38.31 -21.67
N GLN A 121 11.40 -39.55 -22.18
CA GLN A 121 12.63 -40.34 -22.39
C GLN A 121 13.61 -39.66 -23.35
N LYS A 122 13.12 -39.02 -24.43
CA LYS A 122 13.97 -38.22 -25.33
C LYS A 122 14.57 -37.00 -24.64
N LYS A 123 13.83 -36.35 -23.73
CA LYS A 123 14.31 -35.19 -22.98
C LYS A 123 15.40 -35.58 -21.99
N GLU A 124 15.25 -36.71 -21.28
CA GLU A 124 16.28 -37.24 -20.39
C GLU A 124 17.55 -37.64 -21.14
N LEU A 125 17.42 -38.28 -22.31
CA LEU A 125 18.57 -38.65 -23.13
C LEU A 125 19.35 -37.42 -23.60
N LYS A 126 18.64 -36.36 -24.03
CA LYS A 126 19.27 -35.10 -24.43
C LYS A 126 20.00 -34.43 -23.25
N GLN A 127 19.41 -34.42 -22.06
CA GLN A 127 20.05 -33.88 -20.86
C GLN A 127 21.31 -34.68 -20.46
N LYS A 128 21.30 -36.00 -20.62
CA LYS A 128 22.50 -36.83 -20.38
C LYS A 128 23.62 -36.48 -21.35
N GLN A 129 23.32 -36.33 -22.65
CA GLN A 129 24.29 -35.93 -23.67
C GLN A 129 24.88 -34.54 -23.41
N GLU A 130 24.06 -33.54 -23.06
CA GLU A 130 24.53 -32.20 -22.73
C GLU A 130 25.44 -32.20 -21.47
N LYS A 131 25.11 -33.02 -20.47
CA LYS A 131 25.92 -33.17 -19.26
C LYS A 131 27.28 -33.81 -19.55
N GLU A 132 27.34 -34.73 -20.52
CA GLU A 132 28.58 -35.38 -20.95
C GLU A 132 29.46 -34.42 -21.77
N GLN A 133 28.89 -33.68 -22.72
CA GLN A 133 29.59 -32.63 -23.46
C GLN A 133 30.19 -31.55 -22.54
N ARG A 134 29.43 -31.11 -21.51
CA ARG A 134 29.95 -30.16 -20.51
C ARG A 134 31.11 -30.73 -19.70
N LYS A 135 31.14 -32.04 -19.42
CA LYS A 135 32.27 -32.68 -18.74
C LYS A 135 33.51 -32.72 -19.63
N GLU A 136 33.34 -32.92 -20.93
CA GLU A 136 34.42 -32.95 -21.90
C GLU A 136 35.04 -31.56 -22.11
N GLN A 137 34.21 -30.53 -22.30
CA GLN A 137 34.65 -29.12 -22.36
C GLN A 137 35.41 -28.70 -21.11
N LYS A 138 34.95 -29.09 -19.91
CA LYS A 138 35.69 -28.82 -18.67
C LYS A 138 37.06 -29.49 -18.62
N LYS A 139 37.22 -30.70 -19.19
CA LYS A 139 38.52 -31.38 -19.27
C LYS A 139 39.47 -30.68 -20.23
N GLU A 140 38.97 -30.13 -21.33
CA GLU A 140 39.78 -29.34 -22.28
C GLU A 140 40.23 -28.01 -21.65
N LEU A 141 39.33 -27.29 -20.99
CA LEU A 141 39.67 -26.04 -20.30
C LEU A 141 40.79 -26.23 -19.26
N VAL A 142 40.72 -27.32 -18.48
CA VAL A 142 41.77 -27.66 -17.49
C VAL A 142 43.11 -27.98 -18.16
N LYS A 143 43.10 -28.61 -19.35
CA LYS A 143 44.33 -28.86 -20.12
C LYS A 143 44.93 -27.57 -20.67
N GLU A 144 44.11 -26.63 -21.13
CA GLU A 144 44.59 -25.33 -21.60
C GLU A 144 45.17 -24.49 -20.47
N GLN A 145 44.48 -24.38 -19.34
CA GLN A 145 44.98 -23.67 -18.15
C GLN A 145 46.31 -24.25 -17.66
N LYS A 146 46.49 -25.58 -17.72
CA LYS A 146 47.76 -26.21 -17.34
C LYS A 146 48.90 -25.85 -18.30
N LYS A 147 48.63 -25.76 -19.61
CA LYS A 147 49.64 -25.34 -20.61
C LYS A 147 50.01 -23.86 -20.43
N GLU A 148 49.05 -23.02 -20.11
CA GLU A 148 49.28 -21.59 -19.85
C GLU A 148 50.14 -21.38 -18.61
N PHE A 149 49.84 -22.10 -17.53
CA PHE A 149 50.64 -22.10 -16.30
C PHE A 149 52.08 -22.60 -16.53
N GLU A 150 52.29 -23.61 -17.37
CA GLU A 150 53.63 -24.08 -17.72
C GLU A 150 54.43 -23.03 -18.52
N LYS A 151 53.77 -22.27 -19.41
CA LYS A 151 54.40 -21.17 -20.15
C LYS A 151 54.79 -19.99 -19.26
N GLU A 152 53.91 -19.59 -18.34
CA GLU A 152 54.21 -18.52 -17.37
C GLU A 152 55.44 -18.90 -16.52
N LYS A 153 55.53 -20.16 -16.09
CA LYS A 153 56.66 -20.68 -15.31
C LYS A 153 57.97 -20.72 -16.09
N GLU A 154 57.94 -20.88 -17.41
CA GLU A 154 59.13 -20.75 -18.26
C GLU A 154 59.57 -19.28 -18.43
N GLN A 155 58.61 -18.36 -18.61
CA GLN A 155 58.90 -16.93 -18.70
C GLN A 155 59.50 -16.38 -17.39
N GLU A 156 58.99 -16.81 -16.25
CA GLU A 156 59.53 -16.41 -14.93
C GLU A 156 60.99 -16.87 -14.76
N LYS A 157 61.32 -18.09 -15.20
CA LYS A 157 62.70 -18.59 -15.19
C LYS A 157 63.63 -17.82 -16.12
N GLU A 158 63.16 -17.36 -17.27
CA GLU A 158 63.96 -16.51 -18.17
C GLU A 158 64.21 -15.12 -17.57
N GLN A 159 63.19 -14.53 -16.93
CA GLN A 159 63.32 -13.23 -16.25
C GLN A 159 64.31 -13.32 -15.08
N ASP A 160 64.26 -14.38 -14.27
CA ASP A 160 65.21 -14.61 -13.18
C ASP A 160 66.64 -14.75 -13.69
N LYS A 161 66.84 -15.45 -14.82
CA LYS A 161 68.15 -15.60 -15.45
C LYS A 161 68.71 -14.25 -15.92
N HIS A 162 67.86 -13.39 -16.49
CA HIS A 162 68.24 -12.06 -16.95
C HIS A 162 68.59 -11.12 -15.79
N GLN A 163 67.85 -11.19 -14.67
CA GLN A 163 68.17 -10.42 -13.45
C GLN A 163 69.49 -10.84 -12.80
N VAL A 164 69.83 -12.14 -12.84
CA VAL A 164 71.13 -12.63 -12.33
C VAL A 164 72.28 -12.10 -13.18
N GLU A 165 72.15 -12.10 -14.50
CA GLU A 165 73.17 -11.55 -15.41
C GLU A 165 73.35 -10.02 -15.25
N GLU A 166 72.27 -9.29 -15.00
CA GLU A 166 72.31 -7.84 -14.77
C GLU A 166 73.01 -7.50 -13.45
N LYS A 167 72.68 -8.22 -12.36
CA LYS A 167 73.35 -8.09 -11.05
C LYS A 167 74.85 -8.43 -11.13
N GLU A 168 75.25 -9.35 -12.01
CA GLU A 168 76.67 -9.67 -12.23
C GLU A 168 77.41 -8.57 -12.99
N LYS A 169 76.75 -7.91 -13.96
CA LYS A 169 77.30 -6.76 -14.69
C LYS A 169 77.48 -5.54 -13.79
N ASP A 170 76.56 -5.30 -12.86
CA ASP A 170 76.65 -4.17 -11.93
C ASP A 170 77.72 -4.39 -10.84
N LYS A 171 77.89 -5.62 -10.33
CA LYS A 171 79.02 -5.95 -9.45
C LYS A 171 80.39 -5.76 -10.11
N LYS A 172 80.50 -5.95 -11.44
CA LYS A 172 81.73 -5.64 -12.20
C LYS A 172 81.95 -4.13 -12.41
N LYS A 173 80.91 -3.32 -12.40
CA LYS A 173 81.02 -1.85 -12.47
C LYS A 173 81.36 -1.22 -11.11
N GLU A 174 80.87 -1.79 -10.01
CA GLU A 174 81.19 -1.33 -8.65
C GLU A 174 82.67 -1.57 -8.31
N LYS A 175 83.22 -2.75 -8.64
CA LYS A 175 84.66 -3.03 -8.48
C LYS A 175 85.61 -2.12 -9.29
N LYS A 176 85.10 -1.35 -10.27
CA LYS A 176 85.90 -0.36 -11.02
C LYS A 176 85.83 1.07 -10.46
N LYS A 177 84.96 1.35 -9.49
CA LYS A 177 84.85 2.67 -8.87
C LYS A 177 85.66 2.82 -7.58
N ASP A 178 86.03 1.71 -6.93
CA ASP A 178 86.77 1.74 -5.67
C ASP A 178 88.29 1.99 -5.83
N ASP A 179 88.84 1.86 -7.04
CA ASP A 179 90.28 2.10 -7.29
C ASP A 179 90.65 3.56 -7.64
N ILE A 180 89.68 4.49 -7.74
CA ILE A 180 89.94 5.87 -8.24
C ILE A 180 89.87 6.97 -7.16
N ASN A 181 89.44 6.69 -5.92
CA ASN A 181 89.23 7.74 -4.91
C ASN A 181 90.15 7.71 -3.68
N HIS A 182 91.37 7.20 -3.85
CA HIS A 182 92.47 7.46 -2.92
C HIS A 182 93.33 8.63 -3.43
N HIS A 183 92.87 9.88 -3.29
CA HIS A 183 93.72 11.07 -3.05
C HIS A 183 92.92 12.39 -3.05
N LYS A 184 92.55 12.90 -1.86
CA LYS A 184 92.91 14.26 -1.43
C LYS A 184 92.41 14.58 -0.02
N LYS A 185 93.29 15.28 0.69
CA LYS A 185 93.27 15.66 2.12
C LYS A 185 92.40 16.89 2.41
N ASN A 186 91.96 16.96 3.68
CA ASN A 186 91.88 18.11 4.60
C ASN A 186 91.16 19.40 4.19
N LYS A 187 90.11 19.78 4.96
CA LYS A 187 90.14 20.91 5.93
C LYS A 187 88.79 21.10 6.69
N HIS A 188 88.87 21.04 8.01
CA HIS A 188 88.22 21.87 9.05
C HIS A 188 86.87 22.57 8.79
N CYS A 189 85.84 22.32 9.63
CA CYS A 189 85.45 23.15 10.79
C CYS A 189 84.12 22.68 11.43
N ASN A 190 84.00 22.97 12.73
CA ASN A 190 82.92 22.59 13.66
C ASN A 190 81.55 23.20 13.32
N THR A 191 80.47 22.47 13.63
CA THR A 191 79.34 22.96 14.46
C THR A 191 78.42 21.82 14.88
N LEU A 192 77.98 21.90 16.14
CA LEU A 192 76.94 21.13 16.80
C LEU A 192 75.66 20.98 15.96
N SER A 193 74.94 19.86 16.14
CA SER A 193 73.66 19.84 16.88
C SER A 193 72.81 18.60 16.53
N GLN A 194 72.39 17.89 17.58
CA GLN A 194 71.15 17.10 17.70
C GLN A 194 70.75 16.19 16.54
N ASP A 195 70.98 14.88 16.70
CA ASP A 195 70.00 13.84 16.34
C ASP A 195 70.42 12.49 16.95
N ALA A 196 70.34 12.43 18.27
CA ALA A 196 70.03 11.21 18.98
C ALA A 196 68.52 11.26 19.24
N ILE A 197 67.82 10.14 19.00
CA ILE A 197 66.35 9.92 19.05
C ILE A 197 65.73 9.81 17.65
N HIS A 198 65.97 8.68 16.96
CA HIS A 198 64.94 8.07 16.09
C HIS A 198 65.30 6.61 15.71
N GLN A 199 65.56 5.78 16.73
CA GLN A 199 65.35 4.33 16.63
C GLN A 199 64.71 3.85 17.92
N MET A 200 63.38 3.75 17.91
CA MET A 200 62.57 2.71 18.56
C MET A 200 61.11 3.19 18.54
N LEU A 201 60.21 2.22 18.37
CA LEU A 201 58.76 2.37 18.25
C LEU A 201 58.24 2.49 16.81
N ALA A 202 58.48 1.38 16.10
CA ALA A 202 57.42 0.75 15.34
C ALA A 202 56.13 0.58 16.18
N THR A 203 55.01 0.47 15.45
CA THR A 203 53.64 0.13 15.88
C THR A 203 52.74 1.30 16.32
N ARG A 204 51.94 1.83 15.39
CA ARG A 204 50.47 1.73 15.41
C ARG A 204 49.80 2.71 14.43
N HIS A 205 48.70 2.23 13.84
CA HIS A 205 47.60 2.95 13.19
C HIS A 205 47.81 3.53 11.78
N MET A 206 47.37 2.76 10.79
CA MET A 206 46.76 3.31 9.57
C MET A 206 45.38 3.86 9.95
N LYS A 207 45.27 5.18 10.10
CA LYS A 207 44.00 5.91 10.15
C LYS A 207 43.95 6.81 8.91
N THR A 208 42.98 6.51 8.07
CA THR A 208 42.65 7.18 6.81
C THR A 208 42.48 8.69 7.01
N ARG A 209 43.13 9.48 6.16
CA ARG A 209 42.73 10.86 5.84
C ARG A 209 42.29 10.85 4.38
N SER A 210 41.05 11.26 4.12
CA SER A 210 40.70 11.89 2.85
C SER A 210 39.68 13.01 3.08
N THR A 211 40.08 14.17 2.57
CA THR A 211 39.27 15.28 2.06
C THR A 211 38.35 16.05 3.02
N VAL A 212 38.96 17.13 3.51
CA VAL A 212 38.38 18.42 3.86
C VAL A 212 37.48 18.93 2.74
N PHE A 213 36.21 19.21 3.05
CA PHE A 213 35.39 20.19 2.33
C PHE A 213 34.72 21.13 3.34
N GLN A 214 34.69 22.39 2.95
CA GLN A 214 34.39 23.55 3.78
C GLN A 214 32.91 23.61 4.17
N SER A 215 32.67 24.01 5.42
CA SER A 215 31.36 24.36 5.96
C SER A 215 30.91 25.73 5.46
N THR A 216 29.92 25.79 4.57
CA THR A 216 29.16 27.02 4.32
C THR A 216 28.00 27.11 5.31
N ASN A 217 28.10 28.17 6.09
CA ASN A 217 27.14 28.75 7.01
C ASN A 217 25.95 29.31 6.21
N LEU A 218 24.72 28.81 6.41
CA LEU A 218 23.49 29.44 5.94
C LEU A 218 22.38 29.25 7.00
N GLN A 219 22.47 30.15 7.98
CA GLN A 219 21.38 30.90 8.60
C GLN A 219 19.94 30.40 8.39
N GLU A 220 19.33 30.06 9.53
CA GLU A 220 17.91 29.88 9.76
C GLU A 220 17.07 31.00 9.13
N SER A 221 16.13 30.61 8.27
CA SER A 221 14.97 31.45 7.94
C SER A 221 13.72 30.75 8.45
N PHE A 222 13.17 31.37 9.50
CA PHE A 222 11.80 31.24 9.96
C PHE A 222 10.82 31.30 8.78
N PHE A 223 9.92 30.32 8.67
CA PHE A 223 8.65 30.51 7.96
C PHE A 223 7.55 30.72 8.99
N GLU A 224 7.17 31.98 9.14
CA GLU A 224 5.94 32.39 9.79
C GLU A 224 4.73 31.94 8.97
N LEU A 225 3.71 31.50 9.72
CA LEU A 225 2.37 31.21 9.27
C LEU A 225 1.74 32.46 8.63
N THR A 226 1.53 32.46 7.33
CA THR A 226 0.52 33.34 6.71
C THR A 226 -0.82 32.62 6.66
N SER A 227 -1.56 32.76 7.74
CA SER A 227 -3.03 32.78 7.72
C SER A 227 -3.49 34.04 6.99
N GLY A 228 -4.23 33.91 5.89
CA GLY A 228 -4.69 35.06 5.11
C GLY A 228 -5.79 34.67 4.14
N ALA A 229 -6.96 35.24 4.37
CA ALA A 229 -8.24 34.96 3.73
C ALA A 229 -8.30 35.23 2.22
N TYR A 230 -9.04 34.39 1.49
CA TYR A 230 -9.74 34.68 0.24
C TYR A 230 -11.09 33.94 0.30
N THR A 231 -12.16 34.63 0.70
CA THR A 231 -13.27 35.14 -0.14
C THR A 231 -14.00 34.07 -0.96
N ASP A 232 -15.06 33.53 -0.35
CA ASP A 232 -16.45 33.67 -0.81
C ASP A 232 -16.64 33.97 -2.31
N ARG A 233 -16.91 32.92 -3.11
CA ARG A 233 -17.88 32.90 -4.23
C ARG A 233 -17.85 31.54 -4.95
N GLY A 234 -19.00 30.86 -4.98
CA GLY A 234 -19.34 29.92 -6.05
C GLY A 234 -19.56 28.46 -5.66
N GLU A 235 -20.31 28.18 -4.59
CA GLU A 235 -21.00 26.89 -4.46
C GLU A 235 -22.25 26.91 -5.34
N ASP A 236 -22.25 26.17 -6.45
CA ASP A 236 -23.44 25.50 -6.95
C ASP A 236 -23.05 24.37 -7.91
N SER A 237 -23.67 23.21 -7.73
CA SER A 237 -23.48 21.93 -8.44
C SER A 237 -22.40 21.01 -7.85
N PHE A 238 -22.74 20.29 -6.78
CA PHE A 238 -22.57 18.83 -6.65
C PHE A 238 -23.13 18.40 -5.28
N ARG A 239 -24.41 18.00 -5.26
CA ARG A 239 -25.02 17.27 -4.13
C ARG A 239 -25.55 15.94 -4.64
N GLN A 240 -25.55 14.96 -3.73
CA GLN A 240 -25.83 13.52 -3.88
C GLN A 240 -24.53 12.75 -4.17
N PHE A 241 -23.90 12.01 -3.24
CA PHE A 241 -24.46 11.11 -2.23
C PHE A 241 -23.56 11.02 -0.98
N THR A 242 -24.12 11.23 0.21
CA THR A 242 -23.59 10.67 1.46
C THR A 242 -24.75 10.27 2.37
N ASN A 243 -24.87 8.95 2.65
CA ASN A 243 -24.97 8.29 3.97
C ASN A 243 -26.07 8.75 4.98
N PRO A 244 -26.22 8.11 6.17
CA PRO A 244 -26.02 6.71 6.62
C PRO A 244 -27.20 6.18 7.51
N GLY A 245 -27.06 4.96 8.05
CA GLY A 245 -27.70 4.53 9.31
C GLY A 245 -28.49 3.22 9.18
N ALA A 246 -28.65 2.37 10.17
CA ALA A 246 -28.05 2.15 11.49
C ALA A 246 -28.69 0.83 12.00
N LEU A 247 -27.89 0.01 12.69
CA LEU A 247 -28.23 -0.99 13.73
C LEU A 247 -29.71 -1.43 13.90
N THR A 248 -29.94 -2.76 13.94
CA THR A 248 -30.29 -3.48 15.19
C THR A 248 -30.23 -5.01 15.03
N ASP A 249 -29.76 -5.65 16.10
CA ASP A 249 -29.92 -7.04 16.52
C ASP A 249 -31.18 -7.79 16.06
N ARG A 250 -31.03 -9.10 15.77
CA ARG A 250 -31.67 -10.18 16.56
C ARG A 250 -31.48 -11.60 15.96
N ASN A 251 -31.12 -12.48 16.88
CA ASN A 251 -31.59 -13.86 17.11
C ASN A 251 -31.18 -15.00 16.15
N GLU A 252 -30.35 -15.87 16.74
CA GLU A 252 -30.45 -17.33 16.82
C GLU A 252 -31.65 -17.97 16.10
N ASP A 253 -31.37 -18.93 15.21
CA ASP A 253 -32.12 -20.18 15.23
C ASP A 253 -31.33 -21.38 14.70
N SER A 254 -31.49 -22.46 15.45
CA SER A 254 -30.82 -23.75 15.37
C SER A 254 -31.32 -24.57 14.18
N PHE A 255 -30.41 -25.19 13.42
CA PHE A 255 -30.75 -26.38 12.63
C PHE A 255 -29.64 -27.44 12.71
N TYR A 256 -29.97 -28.54 13.38
CA TYR A 256 -29.26 -29.81 13.33
C TYR A 256 -29.36 -30.41 11.93
N LEU A 257 -28.23 -30.66 11.25
CA LEU A 257 -28.14 -31.75 10.29
C LEU A 257 -26.82 -32.51 10.42
N ASN A 258 -27.04 -33.75 10.83
CA ASN A 258 -26.18 -34.91 10.90
C ASN A 258 -25.59 -35.28 9.53
N ARG A 259 -24.25 -35.45 9.45
CA ARG A 259 -23.61 -36.25 8.39
C ARG A 259 -22.26 -36.79 8.85
N ASN A 260 -22.26 -38.09 9.10
CA ASN A 260 -21.07 -38.93 9.24
C ASN A 260 -20.34 -39.03 7.90
N SER A 261 -19.04 -38.76 7.90
CA SER A 261 -18.10 -39.35 6.94
C SER A 261 -16.70 -39.38 7.56
N ASP A 262 -16.25 -40.59 7.85
CA ASP A 262 -14.92 -40.91 8.35
C ASP A 262 -13.83 -40.37 7.43
N THR A 263 -12.95 -39.54 7.98
CA THR A 263 -11.67 -39.14 7.39
C THR A 263 -10.58 -39.21 8.47
N PRO A 264 -9.33 -39.52 8.09
CA PRO A 264 -8.34 -40.07 9.00
C PRO A 264 -7.83 -39.00 9.98
N THR A 265 -7.83 -39.39 11.25
CA THR A 265 -7.35 -38.65 12.42
C THR A 265 -5.91 -38.14 12.21
N PHE A 266 -5.77 -36.91 11.72
CA PHE A 266 -4.61 -36.09 12.06
C PHE A 266 -4.84 -35.49 13.44
N GLN A 267 -3.88 -35.71 14.34
CA GLN A 267 -3.84 -35.17 15.68
C GLN A 267 -3.85 -33.63 15.60
N ALA A 268 -5.04 -33.05 15.66
CA ALA A 268 -5.21 -31.61 15.74
C ALA A 268 -4.55 -31.13 17.03
N PHE A 269 -3.58 -30.23 16.91
CA PHE A 269 -3.16 -29.41 18.05
C PHE A 269 -4.40 -28.73 18.58
N THR A 270 -4.82 -29.13 19.77
CA THR A 270 -5.90 -28.48 20.50
C THR A 270 -5.37 -27.08 20.83
N LEU A 271 -5.76 -26.11 20.00
CA LEU A 271 -5.72 -24.71 20.38
C LEU A 271 -6.40 -24.62 21.74
N ARG A 272 -5.64 -24.30 22.79
CA ARG A 272 -6.23 -23.82 24.03
C ARG A 272 -7.15 -22.68 23.61
N LYS A 273 -8.45 -22.81 23.89
CA LYS A 273 -9.45 -21.75 23.79
C LYS A 273 -8.82 -20.47 24.32
N SER A 274 -8.47 -19.60 23.39
CA SER A 274 -8.04 -18.24 23.64
C SER A 274 -9.13 -17.52 24.41
N TYR A 275 -8.69 -16.67 25.33
CA TYR A 275 -9.49 -15.66 26.01
C TYR A 275 -10.58 -15.12 25.08
N SER A 276 -11.84 -15.24 25.51
CA SER A 276 -12.97 -14.65 24.83
C SER A 276 -12.71 -13.16 24.66
N CYS A 277 -12.74 -12.72 23.40
CA CYS A 277 -12.43 -11.37 22.92
C CYS A 277 -13.53 -10.35 23.28
N GLU A 278 -14.07 -10.41 24.51
CA GLU A 278 -15.15 -9.50 24.94
C GLU A 278 -14.68 -8.45 25.97
N ASP A 279 -13.46 -8.58 26.51
CA ASP A 279 -12.88 -7.62 27.47
C ASP A 279 -11.49 -7.09 27.02
N ILE A 280 -11.36 -6.68 25.75
CA ILE A 280 -10.16 -5.92 25.35
C ILE A 280 -10.36 -4.48 25.83
N GLN A 281 -9.81 -4.18 27.01
CA GLN A 281 -9.56 -2.80 27.42
C GLN A 281 -8.82 -2.08 26.28
N PRO A 282 -9.27 -0.91 25.82
CA PRO A 282 -8.58 -0.18 24.77
C PRO A 282 -7.12 0.05 25.20
N PHE A 283 -6.18 -0.46 24.42
CA PHE A 283 -4.76 -0.29 24.69
C PHE A 283 -4.43 1.21 24.62
N ASN A 284 -4.27 1.83 25.78
CA ASN A 284 -4.07 3.27 25.88
C ASN A 284 -2.58 3.67 25.74
N CYS A 285 -1.65 2.71 25.66
CA CYS A 285 -0.24 3.01 25.43
C CYS A 285 0.32 2.29 24.20
N ILE A 286 1.19 3.01 23.47
CA ILE A 286 1.88 2.53 22.26
C ILE A 286 2.69 1.26 22.57
N ASP A 287 3.27 1.17 23.77
CA ASP A 287 4.05 0.00 24.21
C ASP A 287 3.24 -1.29 24.16
N GLN A 288 1.95 -1.24 24.54
CA GLN A 288 1.08 -2.40 24.46
C GLN A 288 0.86 -2.86 23.01
N TYR A 289 0.70 -1.92 22.08
CA TYR A 289 0.61 -2.26 20.66
C TYR A 289 1.90 -2.86 20.12
N LEU A 290 3.06 -2.33 20.50
CA LEU A 290 4.34 -2.89 20.05
C LEU A 290 4.55 -4.32 20.57
N VAL A 291 4.20 -4.58 21.84
CA VAL A 291 4.21 -5.94 22.41
C VAL A 291 3.24 -6.84 21.65
N ARG A 292 2.04 -6.36 21.35
CA ARG A 292 1.02 -7.10 20.61
C ARG A 292 1.46 -7.42 19.18
N LEU A 293 2.08 -6.48 18.48
CA LEU A 293 2.63 -6.70 17.14
C LEU A 293 3.76 -7.72 17.14
N TYR A 294 4.64 -7.69 18.15
CA TYR A 294 5.68 -8.69 18.30
C TYR A 294 5.10 -10.10 18.51
N GLN A 295 4.03 -10.24 19.29
CA GLN A 295 3.31 -11.51 19.42
C GLN A 295 2.68 -11.97 18.10
N LEU A 296 2.10 -11.04 17.33
CA LEU A 296 1.54 -11.34 16.01
C LEU A 296 2.63 -11.78 15.02
N GLU A 297 3.80 -11.14 15.01
CA GLU A 297 4.95 -11.55 14.19
C GLU A 297 5.36 -13.00 14.50
N ILE A 298 5.52 -13.35 15.78
CA ILE A 298 5.84 -14.72 16.21
C ILE A 298 4.76 -15.71 15.76
N GLN A 299 3.48 -15.36 15.91
CA GLN A 299 2.37 -16.21 15.49
C GLN A 299 2.38 -16.44 13.97
N LEU A 300 2.61 -15.38 13.18
CA LEU A 300 2.70 -15.48 11.73
C LEU A 300 3.85 -16.37 11.28
N ASP A 301 5.01 -16.29 11.92
CA ASP A 301 6.14 -17.14 11.57
C ASP A 301 5.89 -18.62 11.92
N GLN A 302 5.24 -18.89 13.06
CA GLN A 302 4.77 -20.25 13.40
C GLN A 302 3.76 -20.79 12.39
N PHE A 303 2.88 -19.92 11.87
CA PHE A 303 1.90 -20.32 10.84
C PHE A 303 2.54 -20.62 9.49
N LYS A 304 3.61 -19.90 9.10
CA LYS A 304 4.35 -20.18 7.86
C LYS A 304 4.93 -21.60 7.87
N GLU A 305 5.46 -22.03 9.01
CA GLU A 305 6.01 -23.39 9.15
C GLU A 305 4.93 -24.48 9.06
N ALA A 306 3.71 -24.17 9.50
CA ALA A 306 2.61 -25.14 9.56
C ALA A 306 1.75 -25.22 8.27
N GLY A 307 1.97 -24.36 7.28
CA GLY A 307 1.36 -24.47 5.94
C GLY A 307 -0.13 -24.14 5.84
N PHE A 308 -0.64 -23.20 6.64
CA PHE A 308 -2.09 -22.88 6.70
C PHE A 308 -2.60 -21.91 5.63
N GLN A 309 -3.90 -22.06 5.27
CA GLN A 309 -4.62 -21.32 4.22
C GLN A 309 -5.45 -20.10 4.68
N THR A 310 -5.60 -19.83 5.99
CA THR A 310 -6.49 -18.75 6.47
C THR A 310 -5.91 -18.03 7.69
N VAL A 311 -4.94 -17.16 7.47
CA VAL A 311 -4.31 -16.37 8.54
C VAL A 311 -4.88 -14.94 8.62
N ALA A 312 -5.43 -14.41 7.52
CA ALA A 312 -6.01 -13.07 7.48
C ALA A 312 -7.48 -13.08 7.97
N SER A 313 -7.69 -13.17 9.28
CA SER A 313 -9.02 -12.99 9.88
C SER A 313 -9.47 -11.53 9.84
N PHE A 314 -10.79 -11.29 9.82
CA PHE A 314 -11.34 -9.93 9.82
C PHE A 314 -10.98 -9.17 11.09
N GLU A 315 -10.92 -9.88 12.23
CA GLU A 315 -10.58 -9.34 13.55
C GLU A 315 -9.15 -8.82 13.55
N LEU A 316 -8.19 -9.60 13.04
CA LEU A 316 -6.79 -9.18 12.94
C LEU A 316 -6.64 -7.95 12.03
N LEU A 317 -7.31 -7.94 10.87
CA LEU A 317 -7.26 -6.79 9.97
C LEU A 317 -7.87 -5.53 10.57
N ASN A 318 -8.94 -5.65 11.37
CA ASN A 318 -9.50 -4.51 12.10
C ASN A 318 -8.58 -4.05 13.23
N GLU A 319 -7.97 -4.98 13.97
CA GLU A 319 -6.98 -4.66 15.01
C GLU A 319 -5.81 -3.84 14.43
N LEU A 320 -5.23 -4.29 13.32
CA LEU A 320 -4.16 -3.55 12.63
C LEU A 320 -4.62 -2.18 12.12
N LYS A 321 -5.84 -2.09 11.59
CA LYS A 321 -6.43 -0.81 11.16
C LYS A 321 -6.55 0.16 12.33
N ASP A 322 -7.03 -0.31 13.48
CA ASP A 322 -7.24 0.52 14.66
C ASP A 322 -5.90 1.03 15.22
N MET A 323 -4.85 0.21 15.19
CA MET A 323 -3.48 0.63 15.53
C MET A 323 -2.99 1.77 14.62
N LEU A 324 -3.19 1.67 13.30
CA LEU A 324 -2.83 2.74 12.37
C LEU A 324 -3.67 4.00 12.61
N ALA A 325 -4.99 3.85 12.78
CA ALA A 325 -5.90 4.97 13.03
C ALA A 325 -5.56 5.72 14.32
N GLN A 326 -5.13 5.01 15.37
CA GLN A 326 -4.64 5.62 16.61
C GLN A 326 -3.30 6.32 16.41
N SER A 327 -2.40 5.75 15.60
CA SER A 327 -1.11 6.37 15.31
C SER A 327 -1.23 7.76 14.67
N LYS A 328 -2.32 8.04 13.94
CA LYS A 328 -2.60 9.36 13.34
C LYS A 328 -3.03 10.42 14.35
N LYS A 329 -3.68 10.01 15.45
CA LYS A 329 -4.25 10.93 16.45
C LYS A 329 -3.18 11.45 17.42
N SER A 330 -2.07 10.74 17.52
CA SER A 330 -1.00 11.03 18.47
C SER A 330 0.09 11.89 17.84
N LYS A 331 0.79 12.67 18.67
CA LYS A 331 1.96 13.44 18.23
C LYS A 331 3.02 12.49 17.69
N ARG A 332 3.63 12.81 16.55
CA ARG A 332 4.71 12.00 15.95
C ARG A 332 5.85 11.78 16.93
N THR A 333 5.99 10.52 17.37
CA THR A 333 7.15 10.00 18.09
C THR A 333 7.80 8.91 17.25
N GLU A 334 9.06 8.56 17.56
CA GLU A 334 9.73 7.44 16.87
C GLU A 334 9.00 6.10 17.12
N ASP A 335 8.37 5.94 18.28
CA ASP A 335 7.58 4.74 18.60
C ASP A 335 6.35 4.60 17.71
N LEU A 336 5.67 5.71 17.37
CA LEU A 336 4.55 5.67 16.42
C LEU A 336 4.99 5.32 15.02
N LYS A 337 6.17 5.82 14.60
CA LYS A 337 6.75 5.43 13.31
C LYS A 337 7.10 3.95 13.32
N MET A 338 7.71 3.43 14.38
CA MET A 338 7.98 2.01 14.54
C MET A 338 6.69 1.17 14.50
N LEU A 339 5.63 1.64 15.17
CA LEU A 339 4.30 1.02 15.15
C LEU A 339 3.77 0.93 13.72
N GLN A 340 3.75 2.04 12.98
CA GLN A 340 3.28 2.09 11.59
C GLN A 340 4.06 1.14 10.68
N LEU A 341 5.39 1.12 10.81
CA LEU A 341 6.26 0.26 10.02
C LEU A 341 6.00 -1.23 10.30
N ARG A 342 5.85 -1.61 11.56
CA ARG A 342 5.54 -2.99 11.95
C ARG A 342 4.16 -3.43 11.47
N VAL A 343 3.13 -2.59 11.63
CA VAL A 343 1.79 -2.89 11.11
C VAL A 343 1.83 -3.09 9.59
N CYS A 344 2.54 -2.23 8.84
CA CYS A 344 2.69 -2.40 7.41
C CYS A 344 3.45 -3.69 7.05
N SER A 345 4.50 -4.04 7.79
CA SER A 345 5.24 -5.30 7.59
C SER A 345 4.36 -6.54 7.78
N ILE A 346 3.59 -6.57 8.85
CA ILE A 346 2.63 -7.65 9.15
C ILE A 346 1.56 -7.72 8.06
N LEU A 347 0.97 -6.59 7.69
CA LEU A 347 -0.06 -6.54 6.64
C LEU A 347 0.50 -7.02 5.28
N ASN A 348 1.72 -6.65 4.92
CA ASN A 348 2.36 -7.14 3.71
C ASN A 348 2.53 -8.67 3.74
N THR A 349 2.97 -9.21 4.89
CA THR A 349 3.07 -10.66 5.09
C THR A 349 1.71 -11.34 4.92
N LEU A 350 0.66 -10.80 5.54
CA LEU A 350 -0.70 -11.33 5.40
C LEU A 350 -1.18 -11.35 3.93
N LEU A 351 -0.88 -10.30 3.17
CA LEU A 351 -1.25 -10.19 1.75
C LEU A 351 -0.47 -11.18 0.86
N ILE A 352 0.81 -11.44 1.16
CA ILE A 352 1.63 -12.42 0.44
C ILE A 352 1.09 -13.84 0.68
N GLU A 353 0.87 -14.20 1.94
CA GLU A 353 0.49 -15.56 2.31
C GLU A 353 -0.99 -15.84 2.01
N ASN A 354 -1.85 -14.81 1.95
CA ASN A 354 -3.31 -14.97 1.79
C ASN A 354 -3.85 -14.10 0.65
N PRO A 355 -3.55 -14.38 -0.63
CA PRO A 355 -4.03 -13.58 -1.76
C PRO A 355 -5.57 -13.59 -1.89
N GLN A 356 -6.26 -14.57 -1.31
CA GLN A 356 -7.73 -14.61 -1.28
C GLN A 356 -8.35 -13.61 -0.28
N SER A 357 -7.55 -13.01 0.60
CA SER A 357 -8.00 -12.06 1.62
C SER A 357 -8.33 -10.67 1.09
N VAL A 358 -8.12 -10.40 -0.21
CA VAL A 358 -8.33 -9.08 -0.82
C VAL A 358 -9.69 -8.48 -0.50
N ASN A 359 -10.76 -9.29 -0.55
CA ASN A 359 -12.10 -8.81 -0.23
C ASN A 359 -12.24 -8.44 1.25
N ALA A 360 -11.58 -9.15 2.16
CA ALA A 360 -11.57 -8.81 3.58
C ALA A 360 -10.79 -7.51 3.82
N VAL A 361 -9.62 -7.38 3.21
CA VAL A 361 -8.76 -6.18 3.27
C VAL A 361 -9.47 -4.93 2.74
N ILE A 362 -10.23 -5.05 1.65
CA ILE A 362 -11.08 -3.96 1.12
C ILE A 362 -12.18 -3.61 2.12
N LYS A 363 -12.90 -4.62 2.63
CA LYS A 363 -14.04 -4.43 3.54
C LYS A 363 -13.64 -3.80 4.87
N THR A 364 -12.48 -4.14 5.43
CA THR A 364 -12.02 -3.53 6.68
C THR A 364 -11.60 -2.07 6.50
N GLY A 365 -11.17 -1.69 5.29
CA GLY A 365 -10.67 -0.34 4.98
C GLY A 365 -9.23 -0.11 5.46
N ILE A 366 -8.47 -1.17 5.78
CA ILE A 366 -7.10 -1.04 6.25
C ILE A 366 -6.17 -0.39 5.20
N ILE A 367 -6.42 -0.63 3.90
CA ILE A 367 -5.65 0.00 2.82
C ILE A 367 -5.89 1.52 2.77
N ASP A 368 -7.11 1.97 3.07
CA ASP A 368 -7.43 3.39 3.12
C ASP A 368 -6.66 4.08 4.26
N GLU A 369 -6.49 3.35 5.36
CA GLU A 369 -5.73 3.79 6.51
C GLU A 369 -4.22 3.86 6.21
N VAL A 370 -3.65 2.85 5.53
CA VAL A 370 -2.26 2.89 5.02
C VAL A 370 -2.06 4.07 4.07
N LEU A 371 -3.00 4.30 3.14
CA LEU A 371 -2.96 5.42 2.20
C LEU A 371 -2.99 6.78 2.94
N SER A 372 -3.84 6.88 3.97
CA SER A 372 -3.93 8.05 4.85
C SER A 372 -2.61 8.32 5.58
N ILE A 373 -1.95 7.29 6.10
CA ILE A 373 -0.63 7.41 6.76
C ILE A 373 0.42 7.93 5.79
N ILE A 374 0.50 7.36 4.59
CA ILE A 374 1.45 7.78 3.55
C ILE A 374 1.25 9.26 3.24
N ASN A 375 0.01 9.71 3.02
CA ASN A 375 -0.29 11.11 2.74
C ASN A 375 0.01 12.05 3.91
N LEU A 376 -0.07 11.56 5.15
CA LEU A 376 0.23 12.35 6.32
C LEU A 376 1.75 12.55 6.50
N ILE A 377 2.58 11.53 6.25
CA ILE A 377 4.04 11.59 6.47
C ILE A 377 4.75 12.43 5.42
N LEU A 378 5.83 13.10 5.86
CA LEU A 378 6.70 13.86 4.96
C LEU A 378 7.31 12.91 3.92
N LEU A 379 7.49 13.38 2.70
CA LEU A 379 8.00 12.55 1.61
C LEU A 379 9.35 11.90 1.95
N SER A 380 10.25 12.64 2.60
CA SER A 380 11.55 12.14 3.07
C SER A 380 11.48 11.11 4.20
N GLN A 381 10.31 10.94 4.82
CA GLN A 381 10.05 9.96 5.88
C GLN A 381 9.29 8.72 5.36
N VAL A 382 8.81 8.75 4.11
CA VAL A 382 8.19 7.59 3.49
C VAL A 382 9.26 6.53 3.27
N GLN A 383 9.20 5.46 4.05
CA GLN A 383 10.00 4.26 3.85
C GLN A 383 9.26 3.24 2.98
N ILE A 384 10.03 2.41 2.26
CA ILE A 384 9.53 1.31 1.43
C ILE A 384 8.52 0.43 2.18
N SER A 385 8.75 0.15 3.46
CA SER A 385 7.85 -0.67 4.29
C SER A 385 6.42 -0.14 4.36
N HIS A 386 6.19 1.18 4.26
CA HIS A 386 4.84 1.73 4.17
C HIS A 386 4.15 1.41 2.84
N LEU A 387 4.94 1.27 1.77
CA LEU A 387 4.45 1.08 0.41
C LEU A 387 4.26 -0.40 0.05
N LEU A 388 4.99 -1.31 0.69
CA LEU A 388 4.91 -2.76 0.40
C LEU A 388 3.48 -3.32 0.47
N PRO A 389 2.65 -3.02 1.50
CA PRO A 389 1.26 -3.46 1.52
C PRO A 389 0.46 -2.98 0.32
N LEU A 390 0.63 -1.72 -0.11
CA LEU A 390 -0.05 -1.19 -1.29
C LEU A 390 0.43 -1.90 -2.55
N HIS A 391 1.73 -2.03 -2.74
CA HIS A 391 2.31 -2.71 -3.90
C HIS A 391 1.77 -4.12 -4.04
N LYS A 392 1.82 -4.90 -2.95
CA LYS A 392 1.32 -6.27 -2.94
C LYS A 392 -0.19 -6.33 -3.15
N PHE A 393 -0.94 -5.47 -2.47
CA PHE A 393 -2.39 -5.40 -2.61
C PHE A 393 -2.82 -5.11 -4.06
N PHE A 394 -2.19 -4.13 -4.73
CA PHE A 394 -2.48 -3.82 -6.13
C PHE A 394 -1.95 -4.89 -7.10
N GLU A 395 -1.00 -5.72 -6.71
CA GLU A 395 -0.61 -6.89 -7.50
C GLU A 395 -1.72 -7.95 -7.53
N ILE A 396 -2.34 -8.22 -6.37
CA ILE A 396 -3.33 -9.30 -6.23
C ILE A 396 -4.79 -8.87 -6.50
N CYS A 397 -5.10 -7.57 -6.49
CA CYS A 397 -6.44 -7.06 -6.77
C CYS A 397 -6.90 -7.35 -8.20
N SER A 398 -8.20 -7.62 -8.38
CA SER A 398 -8.84 -7.60 -9.71
C SER A 398 -8.85 -6.18 -10.29
N SER A 399 -9.03 -6.05 -11.60
CA SER A 399 -9.12 -4.74 -12.24
C SER A 399 -10.25 -3.91 -11.61
N GLN A 400 -11.46 -4.44 -11.47
CA GLN A 400 -12.57 -3.74 -10.78
C GLN A 400 -12.21 -3.23 -9.38
N GLN A 401 -11.50 -4.03 -8.58
CA GLN A 401 -11.09 -3.64 -7.23
C GLN A 401 -10.08 -2.49 -7.25
N LYS A 402 -9.14 -2.47 -8.21
CA LYS A 402 -8.15 -1.38 -8.34
C LYS A 402 -8.82 -0.02 -8.61
N LEU A 403 -9.89 0.00 -9.41
CA LEU A 403 -10.58 1.25 -9.74
C LEU A 403 -11.31 1.87 -8.56
N LEU A 404 -11.71 1.08 -7.55
CA LEU A 404 -12.31 1.61 -6.30
C LEU A 404 -11.39 2.57 -5.55
N PHE A 405 -10.08 2.55 -5.84
CA PHE A 405 -9.09 3.38 -5.16
C PHE A 405 -8.76 4.67 -5.91
N ILE A 406 -9.22 4.84 -7.15
CA ILE A 406 -9.06 6.09 -7.92
C ILE A 406 -9.70 7.24 -7.14
N ASP A 407 -10.97 7.06 -6.74
CA ASP A 407 -11.72 8.06 -5.96
C ASP A 407 -11.20 8.23 -4.53
N LYS A 408 -10.40 7.26 -4.05
CA LYS A 408 -9.71 7.36 -2.75
C LYS A 408 -8.37 8.10 -2.83
N GLY A 409 -8.02 8.64 -3.99
CA GLY A 409 -6.82 9.47 -4.17
C GLY A 409 -5.53 8.67 -4.31
N ILE A 410 -5.57 7.40 -4.75
CA ILE A 410 -4.35 6.61 -4.95
C ILE A 410 -3.41 7.25 -5.99
N ILE A 411 -3.95 7.81 -7.08
CA ILE A 411 -3.15 8.43 -8.15
C ILE A 411 -2.42 9.68 -7.62
N PRO A 412 -3.10 10.68 -7.02
CA PRO A 412 -2.42 11.82 -6.39
C PRO A 412 -1.38 11.42 -5.34
N THR A 413 -1.65 10.36 -4.57
CA THR A 413 -0.71 9.85 -3.57
C THR A 413 0.55 9.29 -4.21
N MET A 414 0.41 8.45 -5.24
CA MET A 414 1.55 7.89 -5.97
C MET A 414 2.30 8.97 -6.76
N ARG A 415 1.60 9.95 -7.35
CA ARG A 415 2.21 11.13 -8.01
C ARG A 415 3.17 11.86 -7.07
N ARG A 416 2.77 12.10 -5.82
CA ARG A 416 3.64 12.73 -4.81
C ARG A 416 4.89 11.89 -4.51
N LEU A 417 4.79 10.57 -4.56
CA LEU A 417 5.92 9.66 -4.33
C LEU A 417 6.90 9.61 -5.51
N LEU A 418 6.51 10.06 -6.71
CA LEU A 418 7.42 10.21 -7.85
C LEU A 418 8.51 11.28 -7.61
N ASP A 419 8.29 12.19 -6.66
CA ASP A 419 9.28 13.19 -6.22
C ASP A 419 10.23 12.65 -5.13
N SER A 420 10.16 11.37 -4.81
CA SER A 420 11.03 10.73 -3.82
C SER A 420 12.48 10.62 -4.32
N LEU A 421 13.44 10.88 -3.43
CA LEU A 421 14.86 10.59 -3.68
C LEU A 421 15.18 9.08 -3.57
N ASP A 422 14.34 8.32 -2.88
CA ASP A 422 14.44 6.86 -2.82
C ASP A 422 13.86 6.25 -4.10
N GLU A 423 14.74 5.74 -4.95
CA GLU A 423 14.44 5.08 -6.22
C GLU A 423 13.45 3.91 -6.07
N LEU A 424 13.52 3.15 -4.98
CA LEU A 424 12.59 2.03 -4.76
C LEU A 424 11.17 2.53 -4.48
N CYS A 425 11.03 3.67 -3.80
CA CYS A 425 9.73 4.32 -3.62
C CYS A 425 9.16 4.80 -4.96
N VAL A 426 9.99 5.39 -5.83
CA VAL A 426 9.59 5.79 -7.19
C VAL A 426 9.17 4.56 -8.00
N LYS A 427 9.95 3.49 -7.99
CA LYS A 427 9.65 2.21 -8.67
C LYS A 427 8.28 1.66 -8.27
N ILE A 428 7.99 1.60 -6.97
CA ILE A 428 6.70 1.12 -6.47
C ILE A 428 5.56 2.05 -6.92
N ALA A 429 5.75 3.37 -6.82
CA ALA A 429 4.74 4.35 -7.19
C ALA A 429 4.38 4.28 -8.69
N VAL A 430 5.38 4.26 -9.57
CA VAL A 430 5.18 4.07 -11.03
C VAL A 430 4.49 2.73 -11.29
N GLY A 431 4.92 1.67 -10.62
CA GLY A 431 4.33 0.35 -10.76
C GLY A 431 2.85 0.28 -10.35
N ILE A 432 2.42 1.02 -9.32
CA ILE A 432 1.02 1.12 -8.91
C ILE A 432 0.22 1.94 -9.93
N ILE A 433 0.74 3.08 -10.38
CA ILE A 433 0.11 3.92 -11.42
C ILE A 433 -0.11 3.11 -12.71
N LYS A 434 0.93 2.41 -13.18
CA LYS A 434 0.85 1.54 -14.37
C LYS A 434 -0.27 0.51 -14.25
N ARG A 435 -0.38 -0.16 -13.09
CA ARG A 435 -1.42 -1.17 -12.84
C ARG A 435 -2.83 -0.59 -12.85
N ILE A 436 -3.01 0.63 -12.33
CA ILE A 436 -4.30 1.33 -12.36
C ILE A 436 -4.68 1.70 -13.79
N ILE A 437 -3.74 2.26 -14.57
CA ILE A 437 -3.98 2.62 -15.98
C ILE A 437 -4.37 1.36 -16.77
N HIS A 438 -3.62 0.27 -16.62
CA HIS A 438 -3.93 -1.00 -17.26
C HIS A 438 -5.33 -1.51 -16.91
N ALA A 439 -5.71 -1.45 -15.63
CA ALA A 439 -7.04 -1.87 -15.17
C ALA A 439 -8.17 -1.01 -15.79
N CYS A 440 -7.96 0.30 -15.94
CA CYS A 440 -8.91 1.20 -16.60
C CYS A 440 -9.11 0.82 -18.08
N GLN A 441 -8.03 0.50 -18.77
CA GLN A 441 -8.09 0.09 -20.17
C GLN A 441 -8.80 -1.25 -20.37
N GLU A 442 -8.53 -2.22 -19.49
CA GLU A 442 -9.18 -3.53 -19.53
C GLU A 442 -10.70 -3.37 -19.39
N LEU A 443 -11.16 -2.56 -18.44
CA LEU A 443 -12.60 -2.31 -18.23
C LEU A 443 -13.23 -1.43 -19.31
N SER A 444 -12.46 -0.55 -19.96
CA SER A 444 -12.94 0.23 -21.11
C SER A 444 -13.37 -0.67 -22.27
N SER A 445 -12.75 -1.85 -22.43
CA SER A 445 -13.17 -2.85 -23.42
C SER A 445 -14.52 -3.49 -23.10
N LEU A 446 -14.95 -3.42 -21.83
CA LEU A 446 -16.24 -3.92 -21.32
C LEU A 446 -17.32 -2.83 -21.26
N GLY A 447 -17.04 -1.63 -21.79
CA GLY A 447 -17.98 -0.50 -21.84
C GLY A 447 -17.99 0.39 -20.60
N VAL A 448 -17.14 0.14 -19.60
CA VAL A 448 -16.95 1.06 -18.45
C VAL A 448 -16.00 2.17 -18.88
N GLN A 449 -16.54 3.35 -19.17
CA GLN A 449 -15.73 4.50 -19.57
C GLN A 449 -15.18 5.24 -18.35
N ILE A 450 -13.89 5.04 -18.07
CA ILE A 450 -13.14 5.91 -17.16
C ILE A 450 -12.06 6.58 -17.97
N ASP A 451 -12.15 7.90 -18.07
CA ASP A 451 -11.21 8.73 -18.82
C ASP A 451 -9.93 8.92 -18.00
N ILE A 452 -9.18 7.83 -17.84
CA ILE A 452 -7.93 7.81 -17.07
C ILE A 452 -6.91 8.80 -17.62
N LYS A 453 -6.92 9.03 -18.94
CA LYS A 453 -6.08 10.02 -19.60
C LYS A 453 -6.37 11.41 -19.04
N LYS A 454 -7.64 11.83 -19.03
CA LYS A 454 -8.02 13.12 -18.47
C LYS A 454 -7.64 13.25 -17.00
N ILE A 455 -7.82 12.19 -16.20
CA ILE A 455 -7.44 12.19 -14.78
C ILE A 455 -5.94 12.51 -14.62
N ILE A 456 -5.06 11.74 -15.27
CA ILE A 456 -3.62 11.89 -15.08
C ILE A 456 -3.01 13.12 -15.78
N GLU A 457 -3.66 13.63 -16.82
CA GLU A 457 -3.31 14.93 -17.43
C GLU A 457 -3.74 16.07 -16.50
N SER A 458 -4.96 16.02 -15.97
CA SER A 458 -5.52 17.11 -15.14
C SER A 458 -4.81 17.27 -13.80
N ASP A 459 -4.30 16.18 -13.22
CA ASP A 459 -3.55 16.22 -11.98
C ASP A 459 -2.03 16.32 -12.20
N GLY A 460 -1.53 16.43 -13.43
CA GLY A 460 -0.09 16.52 -13.71
C GLY A 460 0.70 15.24 -13.37
N THR A 461 0.04 14.10 -13.14
CA THR A 461 0.73 12.81 -13.01
C THR A 461 1.47 12.44 -14.29
N LEU A 462 0.92 12.78 -15.46
CA LEU A 462 1.60 12.55 -16.74
C LEU A 462 2.96 13.28 -16.80
N ASP A 463 3.02 14.54 -16.41
CA ASP A 463 4.26 15.34 -16.43
C ASP A 463 5.32 14.74 -15.50
N LYS A 464 4.89 14.24 -14.34
CA LYS A 464 5.77 13.54 -13.41
C LYS A 464 6.27 12.20 -13.96
N LEU A 465 5.43 11.42 -14.63
CA LEU A 465 5.88 10.19 -15.30
C LEU A 465 6.88 10.49 -16.42
N VAL A 466 6.69 11.57 -17.18
CA VAL A 466 7.65 12.01 -18.20
C VAL A 466 8.97 12.41 -17.55
N THR A 467 8.92 13.14 -16.43
CA THR A 467 10.13 13.49 -15.66
C THR A 467 10.89 12.24 -15.20
N VAL A 468 10.17 11.23 -14.68
CA VAL A 468 10.77 9.95 -14.28
C VAL A 468 11.35 9.19 -15.47
N LEU A 469 10.67 9.18 -16.62
CA LEU A 469 11.16 8.53 -17.85
C LEU A 469 12.46 9.16 -18.36
N LEU A 470 12.56 10.50 -18.30
CA LEU A 470 13.72 11.25 -18.79
C LEU A 470 14.89 11.29 -17.81
N ASN A 471 14.71 10.81 -16.58
CA ASN A 471 15.76 10.77 -15.58
C ASN A 471 16.68 9.56 -15.80
N ASP A 472 17.93 9.82 -16.16
CA ASP A 472 18.98 8.84 -16.40
C ASP A 472 19.81 8.50 -15.14
N GLU A 473 19.53 9.14 -14.00
CA GLU A 473 20.24 8.89 -12.73
C GLU A 473 19.79 7.57 -12.04
N TYR A 474 18.62 7.04 -12.41
CA TYR A 474 18.09 5.79 -11.86
C TYR A 474 18.98 4.60 -12.25
N GLN A 475 19.37 3.81 -11.25
CA GLN A 475 20.20 2.62 -11.44
C GLN A 475 19.38 1.46 -12.01
N ASP A 476 18.13 1.35 -11.59
CA ASP A 476 17.17 0.35 -12.01
C ASP A 476 16.35 0.86 -13.21
N GLN A 477 16.77 0.42 -14.39
CA GLN A 477 16.10 0.75 -15.66
C GLN A 477 14.64 0.29 -15.72
N GLU A 478 14.20 -0.61 -14.81
CA GLU A 478 12.79 -0.98 -14.70
C GLU A 478 11.91 0.23 -14.28
N VAL A 479 12.47 1.26 -13.64
CA VAL A 479 11.77 2.49 -13.31
C VAL A 479 11.35 3.21 -14.60
N ASN A 480 12.31 3.51 -15.49
CA ASN A 480 12.05 4.17 -16.77
C ASN A 480 11.14 3.31 -17.68
N GLN A 481 11.34 1.99 -17.72
CA GLN A 481 10.49 1.07 -18.46
C GLN A 481 9.05 1.05 -17.94
N ASN A 482 8.85 1.05 -16.62
CA ASN A 482 7.51 1.11 -16.05
C ASN A 482 6.84 2.46 -16.34
N ALA A 483 7.60 3.56 -16.37
CA ALA A 483 7.10 4.89 -16.72
C ALA A 483 6.72 4.98 -18.21
N SER A 484 7.59 4.50 -19.11
CA SER A 484 7.30 4.46 -20.55
C SER A 484 6.05 3.63 -20.86
N LEU A 485 5.90 2.46 -20.21
CA LEU A 485 4.71 1.63 -20.34
C LEU A 485 3.46 2.34 -19.79
N ALA A 486 3.53 3.00 -18.63
CA ALA A 486 2.40 3.75 -18.09
C ALA A 486 1.95 4.87 -19.04
N ILE A 487 2.89 5.61 -19.63
CA ILE A 487 2.63 6.65 -20.63
C ILE A 487 2.03 6.04 -21.89
N GLY A 488 2.65 4.99 -22.45
CA GLY A 488 2.14 4.31 -23.64
C GLY A 488 0.72 3.78 -23.47
N LEU A 489 0.43 3.16 -22.32
CA LEU A 489 -0.92 2.71 -21.97
C LEU A 489 -1.89 3.89 -21.86
N THR A 490 -1.48 5.05 -21.36
CA THR A 490 -2.38 6.22 -21.30
C THR A 490 -2.87 6.64 -22.68
N PHE A 491 -1.99 6.66 -23.68
CA PHE A 491 -2.34 7.14 -25.02
C PHE A 491 -2.96 6.04 -25.90
N LYS A 492 -2.66 4.76 -25.67
CA LYS A 492 -3.20 3.62 -26.44
C LYS A 492 -3.05 3.81 -27.96
N ALA A 493 -4.13 4.17 -28.65
CA ALA A 493 -4.18 4.41 -30.09
C ALA A 493 -4.11 5.90 -30.45
N ALA A 494 -4.19 6.80 -29.47
CA ALA A 494 -3.92 8.22 -29.66
C ALA A 494 -2.42 8.43 -29.92
N PRO A 495 -2.05 9.40 -30.75
CA PRO A 495 -0.65 9.72 -31.00
C PRO A 495 0.01 10.23 -29.71
N LEU A 496 1.22 9.71 -29.42
CA LEU A 496 2.07 10.24 -28.35
C LEU A 496 2.50 11.69 -28.69
N PRO A 497 2.50 12.61 -27.70
CA PRO A 497 3.07 13.95 -27.84
C PRO A 497 4.51 13.90 -28.33
N LYS A 498 4.90 14.85 -29.17
CA LYS A 498 6.19 14.81 -29.89
C LYS A 498 7.38 14.97 -28.94
N GLU A 499 7.16 15.58 -27.78
CA GLU A 499 8.14 15.98 -26.79
C GLU A 499 8.82 14.79 -26.11
N PHE A 500 8.09 13.67 -25.94
CA PHE A 500 8.59 12.46 -25.27
C PHE A 500 8.31 11.18 -26.06
N ARG A 501 7.88 11.31 -27.32
CA ARG A 501 7.51 10.17 -28.17
C ARG A 501 8.69 9.22 -28.37
N ASN A 502 9.87 9.76 -28.66
CA ASN A 502 11.02 8.95 -29.03
C ASN A 502 11.51 8.16 -27.82
N GLU A 503 11.53 8.78 -26.65
CA GLU A 503 11.96 8.19 -25.39
C GLU A 503 11.01 7.06 -24.99
N VAL A 504 9.69 7.28 -25.07
CA VAL A 504 8.72 6.19 -24.84
C VAL A 504 8.94 5.01 -25.79
N ILE A 505 9.16 5.26 -27.09
CA ILE A 505 9.35 4.20 -28.09
C ILE A 505 10.68 3.46 -27.93
N LEU A 506 11.76 4.15 -27.58
CA LEU A 506 13.10 3.55 -27.45
C LEU A 506 13.27 2.76 -26.15
N THR A 507 12.51 3.09 -25.11
CA THR A 507 12.58 2.40 -23.80
C THR A 507 11.74 1.12 -23.77
N ILE A 508 10.69 1.00 -24.58
CA ILE A 508 9.85 -0.21 -24.72
C ILE A 508 10.51 -1.19 -25.68
#